data_AF-A0A7C4TKS3-F1
#
_entry.id   AF-A0A7C4TKS3-F1
#
_cell.length_a   1.000
_cell.length_b   1.000
_cell.length_c   1.000
_cell.angle_alpha   90.00
_cell.angle_beta   90.00
_cell.angle_gamma   90.00
#
_symmetry.space_group_name_H-M   'P 1'
#
loop_
_entity.id
_entity.type
_entity.pdbx_description
1 polymer ?
#
loop_
_entity_poly.entity_id
_entity_poly.type
_entity_poly.pdbx_seq_one_letter_code
_entity_poly.pdbx_strand_id
1 'polypeptide(L)'
;MNDSDESAARAALDEASAAIVAGVERTLPTWVEQQVVVILDAWGKADDATRTRAIEDARSAGVTTTARISNELRALFALDPAEQRATPLEIVRTAVREPTRILEEAGVPPVVRDQFEERSFPDDRYGLVPHTLSDLGDETLGPQLLAWGLAKAKILRSQVGG
;
A
#
# COMPACT_ATOMS: atom_id res chain seq x y z
N MET A 1 16.71 27.92 -8.86
CA MET A 1 17.02 27.06 -7.69
C MET A 1 18.52 26.87 -7.69
N ASN A 2 19.22 26.98 -6.57
CA ASN A 2 20.67 26.72 -6.59
C ASN A 2 20.93 25.19 -6.45
N ASP A 3 22.15 24.76 -6.74
CA ASP A 3 22.57 23.35 -6.69
C ASP A 3 22.41 22.71 -5.29
N SER A 4 22.54 23.52 -4.23
CA SER A 4 22.32 23.08 -2.83
C SER A 4 20.85 22.78 -2.52
N ASP A 5 19.91 23.53 -3.11
CA ASP A 5 18.47 23.31 -2.92
C ASP A 5 18.00 22.02 -3.62
N GLU A 6 18.58 21.71 -4.78
CA GLU A 6 18.30 20.48 -5.54
C GLU A 6 18.87 19.26 -4.83
N SER A 7 20.11 19.34 -4.36
CA SER A 7 20.74 18.30 -3.56
C SER A 7 19.96 18.00 -2.27
N ALA A 8 19.48 19.04 -1.57
CA ALA A 8 18.64 18.87 -0.39
C ALA A 8 17.28 18.21 -0.71
N ALA A 9 16.66 18.58 -1.84
CA ALA A 9 15.42 17.94 -2.28
C ALA A 9 15.63 16.47 -2.66
N ARG A 10 16.76 16.12 -3.28
CA ARG A 10 17.14 14.73 -3.57
C ARG A 10 17.29 13.92 -2.29
N ALA A 11 18.06 14.43 -1.33
CA ALA A 11 18.29 13.74 -0.06
C ALA A 11 16.97 13.48 0.69
N ALA A 12 16.07 14.46 0.72
CA ALA A 12 14.74 14.30 1.33
C ALA A 12 13.87 13.27 0.59
N LEU A 13 13.96 13.19 -0.74
CA LEU A 13 13.25 12.19 -1.52
C LEU A 13 13.76 10.77 -1.20
N ASP A 14 15.08 10.60 -1.13
CA ASP A 14 15.71 9.31 -0.86
C ASP A 14 15.41 8.82 0.57
N GLU A 15 15.49 9.72 1.55
CA GLU A 15 15.14 9.43 2.95
C GLU A 15 13.68 8.99 3.09
N ALA A 16 12.74 9.76 2.52
CA ALA A 16 11.32 9.42 2.56
C ALA A 16 11.04 8.10 1.81
N SER A 17 11.70 7.87 0.67
CA SER A 17 11.57 6.62 -0.10
C SER A 17 12.02 5.41 0.72
N ALA A 18 13.18 5.50 1.37
CA ALA A 18 13.70 4.43 2.24
C ALA A 18 12.77 4.19 3.45
N ALA A 19 12.26 5.25 4.07
CA ALA A 19 11.34 5.16 5.20
C ALA A 19 10.01 4.51 4.80
N ILE A 20 9.46 4.84 3.62
CA ILE A 20 8.25 4.21 3.08
C ILE A 20 8.47 2.71 2.88
N VAL A 21 9.56 2.30 2.21
CA VAL A 21 9.85 0.87 1.99
C VAL A 21 9.97 0.14 3.32
N ALA A 22 10.75 0.66 4.27
CA ALA A 22 10.95 0.03 5.57
C ALA A 22 9.66 -0.06 6.40
N GLY A 23 8.82 0.97 6.34
CA GLY A 23 7.53 0.97 7.04
C GLY A 23 6.53 0.00 6.41
N VAL A 24 6.48 -0.09 5.08
CA VAL A 24 5.64 -1.08 4.37
C VAL A 24 6.11 -2.50 4.68
N GLU A 25 7.41 -2.78 4.65
CA GLU A 25 7.96 -4.10 4.99
C GLU A 25 7.61 -4.53 6.41
N ARG A 26 7.56 -3.58 7.33
CA ARG A 26 7.22 -3.82 8.74
C ARG A 26 5.72 -4.09 8.95
N THR A 27 4.86 -3.41 8.21
CA THR A 27 3.41 -3.32 8.53
C THR A 27 2.55 -4.19 7.64
N LEU A 28 2.89 -4.32 6.36
CA LEU A 28 2.04 -4.97 5.37
C LEU A 28 1.72 -6.45 5.65
N PRO A 29 2.65 -7.29 6.18
CA PRO A 29 2.32 -8.68 6.48
C PRO A 29 1.16 -8.82 7.46
N THR A 30 1.21 -8.05 8.55
CA THR A 30 0.16 -8.06 9.58
C THR A 30 -1.11 -7.39 9.09
N TRP A 31 -1.00 -6.33 8.29
CA TRP A 31 -2.17 -5.69 7.68
C TRP A 31 -2.98 -6.68 6.83
N VAL A 32 -2.34 -7.49 5.97
CA VAL A 32 -3.03 -8.51 5.15
C VAL A 32 -3.78 -9.52 6.02
N GLU A 33 -3.13 -10.05 7.06
CA GLU A 33 -3.76 -10.97 8.01
C GLU A 33 -4.96 -10.32 8.71
N GLN A 34 -4.81 -9.08 9.17
CA GLN A 34 -5.87 -8.34 9.84
C GLN A 34 -7.09 -8.09 8.95
N GLN A 35 -6.90 -7.74 7.67
CA GLN A 35 -8.04 -7.54 6.75
C GLN A 35 -8.89 -8.79 6.63
N VAL A 36 -8.26 -9.96 6.51
CA VAL A 36 -8.97 -11.25 6.44
C VAL A 36 -9.71 -11.54 7.75
N VAL A 37 -9.02 -11.37 8.89
CA VAL A 37 -9.60 -11.62 10.22
C VAL A 37 -10.83 -10.74 10.46
N VAL A 38 -10.73 -9.43 10.19
CA VAL A 38 -11.82 -8.47 10.40
C VAL A 38 -13.06 -8.86 9.62
N ILE A 39 -12.91 -9.24 8.34
CA ILE A 39 -14.05 -9.62 7.51
C ILE A 39 -14.64 -10.96 7.94
N LEU A 40 -13.81 -11.96 8.27
CA LEU A 40 -14.29 -13.26 8.76
C LEU A 40 -15.07 -13.12 10.07
N ASP A 41 -14.56 -12.33 11.01
CA ASP A 41 -15.20 -12.08 12.29
C ASP A 41 -16.51 -11.29 12.12
N ALA A 42 -16.54 -10.31 11.21
CA ALA A 42 -17.77 -9.58 10.87
C ALA A 42 -18.82 -10.47 10.18
N TRP A 43 -18.39 -11.41 9.33
CA TRP A 43 -19.30 -12.34 8.67
C TRP A 43 -19.85 -13.39 9.65
N GLY A 44 -19.02 -13.89 10.57
CA GLY A 44 -19.42 -14.72 11.70
C GLY A 44 -20.00 -16.10 11.34
N LYS A 45 -19.88 -16.53 10.07
CA LYS A 45 -20.45 -17.79 9.56
C LYS A 45 -19.42 -18.80 9.03
N ALA A 46 -18.13 -18.43 9.04
CA ALA A 46 -17.07 -19.37 8.73
C ALA A 46 -16.99 -20.43 9.84
N ASP A 47 -16.87 -21.71 9.47
CA ASP A 47 -16.54 -22.75 10.43
C ASP A 47 -15.05 -22.64 10.87
N ASP A 48 -14.71 -23.30 11.98
CA ASP A 48 -13.37 -23.22 12.57
C ASP A 48 -12.26 -23.66 11.60
N ALA A 49 -12.54 -24.65 10.74
CA ALA A 49 -11.58 -25.17 9.77
C ALA A 49 -11.31 -24.14 8.65
N THR A 50 -12.36 -23.53 8.11
CA THR A 50 -12.28 -22.48 7.09
C THR A 50 -11.58 -21.25 7.64
N ARG A 51 -11.94 -20.83 8.87
CA ARG A 51 -11.30 -19.71 9.54
C ARG A 51 -9.81 -19.95 9.77
N THR A 52 -9.45 -21.13 10.26
CA THR A 52 -8.03 -21.49 10.51
C THR A 52 -7.22 -21.46 9.22
N ARG A 53 -7.74 -22.05 8.14
CA ARG A 53 -7.08 -22.06 6.83
C ARG A 53 -6.90 -20.66 6.27
N ALA A 54 -7.96 -19.84 6.26
CA ALA A 54 -7.89 -18.49 5.73
C ALA A 54 -6.86 -17.61 6.45
N ILE A 55 -6.69 -17.76 7.77
CA ILE A 55 -5.67 -17.03 8.54
C ILE A 55 -4.25 -17.51 8.21
N GLU A 56 -4.05 -18.83 8.04
CA GLU A 56 -2.76 -19.38 7.61
C GLU A 56 -2.38 -18.91 6.21
N ASP A 57 -3.33 -18.95 5.28
CA ASP A 57 -3.18 -18.44 3.91
C ASP A 57 -2.88 -16.94 3.91
N ALA A 58 -3.57 -16.15 4.74
CA ALA A 58 -3.33 -14.71 4.86
C ALA A 58 -1.93 -14.39 5.39
N ARG A 59 -1.42 -15.16 6.35
CA ARG A 59 -0.06 -14.99 6.87
C ARG A 59 0.99 -15.28 5.79
N SER A 60 0.80 -16.37 5.03
CA SER A 60 1.67 -16.72 3.90
C SER A 60 1.63 -15.65 2.81
N ALA A 61 0.41 -15.23 2.42
CA ALA A 61 0.19 -14.19 1.44
C ALA A 61 0.72 -12.82 1.86
N GLY A 62 0.69 -12.49 3.17
CA GLY A 62 1.28 -11.27 3.71
C GLY A 62 2.78 -11.18 3.42
N VAL A 63 3.51 -12.29 3.55
CA VAL A 63 4.96 -12.36 3.24
C VAL A 63 5.21 -12.15 1.74
N THR A 64 4.50 -12.88 0.89
CA THR A 64 4.70 -12.79 -0.58
C THR A 64 4.26 -11.45 -1.14
N THR A 65 3.15 -10.90 -0.65
CA THR A 65 2.65 -9.56 -1.01
C THR A 65 3.65 -8.50 -0.61
N THR A 66 4.21 -8.58 0.60
CA THR A 66 5.23 -7.64 1.07
C THR A 66 6.46 -7.66 0.18
N ALA A 67 6.97 -8.84 -0.16
CA ALA A 67 8.10 -8.94 -1.08
C ALA A 67 7.80 -8.29 -2.44
N ARG A 68 6.61 -8.55 -3.01
CA ARG A 68 6.18 -7.95 -4.29
C ARG A 68 6.10 -6.43 -4.20
N ILE A 69 5.35 -5.92 -3.23
CA ILE A 69 5.10 -4.48 -3.06
C ILE A 69 6.40 -3.73 -2.80
N SER A 70 7.27 -4.24 -1.92
CA SER A 70 8.55 -3.60 -1.63
C SER A 70 9.48 -3.59 -2.83
N ASN A 71 9.45 -4.64 -3.69
CA ASN A 71 10.19 -4.64 -4.94
C ASN A 71 9.64 -3.63 -5.95
N GLU A 72 8.32 -3.52 -6.08
CA GLU A 72 7.68 -2.51 -6.95
C GLU A 72 7.98 -1.07 -6.47
N LEU A 73 7.95 -0.83 -5.16
CA LEU A 73 8.34 0.46 -4.57
C LEU A 73 9.82 0.79 -4.83
N ARG A 74 10.72 -0.17 -4.62
CA ARG A 74 12.15 0.02 -4.93
C ARG A 74 12.37 0.30 -6.42
N ALA A 75 11.66 -0.41 -7.30
CA ALA A 75 11.72 -0.17 -8.74
C ALA A 75 11.22 1.24 -9.11
N LEU A 76 10.12 1.70 -8.50
CA LEU A 76 9.63 3.07 -8.66
C LEU A 76 10.68 4.09 -8.21
N PHE A 77 11.26 3.91 -7.02
CA PHE A 77 12.21 4.87 -6.45
C PHE A 77 13.58 4.88 -7.12
N ALA A 78 13.92 3.84 -7.88
CA ALA A 78 15.12 3.81 -8.71
C ALA A 78 15.02 4.65 -10.00
N LEU A 79 13.80 5.04 -10.41
CA LEU A 79 13.57 5.88 -11.58
C LEU A 79 13.89 7.35 -11.29
N ASP A 80 14.22 8.11 -12.34
CA ASP A 80 14.23 9.57 -12.23
C ASP A 80 12.85 10.08 -11.77
N PRO A 81 12.77 11.07 -10.87
CA PRO A 81 11.48 11.61 -10.41
C PRO A 81 10.51 12.00 -11.53
N ALA A 82 11.00 12.46 -12.69
CA ALA A 82 10.17 12.81 -13.84
C ALA A 82 9.56 11.58 -14.53
N GLU A 83 10.17 10.40 -14.38
CA GLU A 83 9.73 9.14 -15.00
C GLU A 83 8.80 8.33 -14.08
N GLN A 84 8.73 8.67 -12.80
CA GLN A 84 7.86 8.03 -11.82
C GLN A 84 6.38 8.37 -12.07
N ARG A 85 5.69 7.56 -12.87
CA ARG A 85 4.27 7.73 -13.23
C ARG A 85 3.28 7.25 -12.18
N ALA A 86 3.70 6.37 -11.28
CA ALA A 86 2.90 5.91 -10.16
C ALA A 86 3.32 6.61 -8.86
N THR A 87 2.46 6.49 -7.85
CA THR A 87 2.70 6.89 -6.47
C THR A 87 2.90 5.66 -5.58
N PRO A 88 3.59 5.81 -4.42
CA PRO A 88 3.74 4.71 -3.47
C PRO A 88 2.39 4.15 -3.01
N LEU A 89 1.39 5.02 -2.83
CA LEU A 89 0.06 4.62 -2.41
C LEU A 89 -0.65 3.79 -3.49
N GLU A 90 -0.55 4.14 -4.77
CA GLU A 90 -1.12 3.34 -5.85
C GLU A 90 -0.54 1.92 -5.89
N ILE A 91 0.77 1.77 -5.67
CA ILE A 91 1.42 0.45 -5.57
C ILE A 91 0.88 -0.32 -4.37
N VAL A 92 0.90 0.28 -3.17
CA VAL A 92 0.44 -0.35 -1.93
C VAL A 92 -1.03 -0.77 -2.01
N ARG A 93 -1.89 0.02 -2.67
CA ARG A 93 -3.30 -0.33 -2.88
C ARG A 93 -3.49 -1.64 -3.63
N THR A 94 -2.51 -2.10 -4.43
CA THR A 94 -2.59 -3.42 -5.09
C THR A 94 -2.46 -4.60 -4.12
N ALA A 95 -2.08 -4.37 -2.85
CA ALA A 95 -2.00 -5.42 -1.83
C ALA A 95 -3.35 -6.05 -1.51
N VAL A 96 -4.48 -5.37 -1.80
CA VAL A 96 -5.85 -5.87 -1.61
C VAL A 96 -6.17 -7.17 -2.34
N ARG A 97 -5.41 -7.50 -3.39
CA ARG A 97 -5.66 -8.67 -4.25
C ARG A 97 -5.66 -9.98 -3.45
N GLU A 98 -4.67 -10.17 -2.58
CA GLU A 98 -4.55 -11.42 -1.82
C GLU A 98 -5.62 -11.59 -0.72
N PRO A 99 -5.87 -10.62 0.18
CA PRO A 99 -6.94 -10.78 1.16
C PRO A 99 -8.32 -10.94 0.49
N THR A 100 -8.57 -10.27 -0.65
CA THR A 100 -9.80 -10.47 -1.44
C THR A 100 -9.92 -11.92 -1.91
N ARG A 101 -8.88 -12.47 -2.53
CA ARG A 101 -8.87 -13.85 -3.01
C ARG A 101 -9.11 -14.84 -1.87
N ILE A 102 -8.46 -14.66 -0.72
CA ILE A 102 -8.60 -15.55 0.44
C ILE A 102 -10.04 -15.54 0.97
N LEU A 103 -10.65 -14.35 1.05
CA LEU A 103 -12.05 -14.22 1.49
C LEU A 103 -13.03 -14.87 0.50
N GLU A 104 -12.77 -14.77 -0.80
CA GLU A 104 -13.54 -15.46 -1.83
C GLU A 104 -13.43 -16.99 -1.71
N GLU A 105 -12.21 -17.50 -1.52
CA GLU A 105 -11.94 -18.94 -1.33
C GLU A 105 -12.57 -19.46 -0.02
N ALA A 106 -12.67 -18.62 1.01
CA ALA A 106 -13.40 -18.89 2.24
C ALA A 106 -14.93 -18.81 2.10
N GLY A 107 -15.44 -18.45 0.91
CA GLY A 107 -16.87 -18.37 0.62
C GLY A 107 -17.58 -17.15 1.21
N VAL A 108 -16.83 -16.11 1.60
CA VAL A 108 -17.40 -14.88 2.15
C VAL A 108 -18.11 -14.11 1.03
N PRO A 109 -19.41 -13.78 1.17
CA PRO A 109 -20.11 -12.99 0.17
C PRO A 109 -19.56 -11.55 0.11
N PRO A 110 -19.58 -10.89 -1.07
CA PRO A 110 -19.16 -9.49 -1.19
C PRO A 110 -19.95 -8.55 -0.30
N VAL A 111 -19.33 -7.43 0.07
CA VAL A 111 -19.96 -6.37 0.86
C VAL A 111 -20.64 -5.37 -0.06
N VAL A 112 -21.80 -4.84 0.35
CA VAL A 112 -22.45 -3.71 -0.33
C VAL A 112 -21.62 -2.46 -0.05
N ARG A 113 -21.09 -1.83 -1.10
CA ARG A 113 -20.21 -0.67 -1.01
C ARG A 113 -20.89 0.60 -1.48
N ASP A 114 -20.32 1.75 -1.11
CA ASP A 114 -20.76 3.02 -1.67
C ASP A 114 -20.47 3.07 -3.18
N GLN A 115 -21.37 3.71 -3.93
CA GLN A 115 -21.29 3.75 -5.39
C GLN A 115 -20.04 4.48 -5.92
N PHE A 116 -19.48 5.43 -5.15
CA PHE A 116 -18.22 6.08 -5.48
C PHE A 116 -17.03 5.15 -5.29
N GLU A 117 -17.03 4.36 -4.22
CA GLU A 117 -15.98 3.38 -3.94
C GLU A 117 -15.98 2.29 -5.01
N GLU A 118 -17.12 1.72 -5.36
CA GLU A 118 -17.25 0.71 -6.43
C GLU A 118 -16.67 1.20 -7.77
N ARG A 119 -16.86 2.47 -8.11
CA ARG A 119 -16.28 3.05 -9.33
C ARG A 119 -14.77 3.27 -9.23
N SER A 120 -14.28 3.60 -8.05
CA SER A 120 -12.87 3.92 -7.81
C SER A 120 -12.00 2.68 -7.67
N PHE A 121 -12.56 1.61 -7.09
CA PHE A 121 -11.89 0.33 -6.85
C PHE A 121 -12.83 -0.83 -7.17
N PRO A 122 -13.09 -1.10 -8.47
CA PRO A 122 -14.07 -2.11 -8.88
C PRO A 122 -13.70 -3.53 -8.44
N ASP A 123 -12.40 -3.81 -8.27
CA ASP A 123 -11.90 -5.12 -7.85
C ASP A 123 -11.90 -5.31 -6.33
N ASP A 124 -12.21 -4.26 -5.55
CA ASP A 124 -12.20 -4.32 -4.08
C ASP A 124 -13.56 -4.74 -3.53
N ARG A 125 -13.85 -6.05 -3.59
CA ARG A 125 -15.16 -6.61 -3.24
C ARG A 125 -15.52 -6.50 -1.76
N TYR A 126 -14.55 -6.22 -0.90
CA TYR A 126 -14.71 -6.20 0.56
C TYR A 126 -14.40 -4.85 1.20
N GLY A 127 -13.99 -3.83 0.43
CA GLY A 127 -13.72 -2.50 1.01
C GLY A 127 -12.39 -2.42 1.75
N LEU A 128 -11.36 -3.12 1.27
CA LEU A 128 -10.08 -3.28 1.95
C LEU A 128 -9.01 -2.31 1.44
N VAL A 129 -9.25 -1.59 0.35
CA VAL A 129 -8.21 -0.74 -0.25
C VAL A 129 -7.78 0.34 0.75
N PRO A 130 -6.46 0.48 1.05
CA PRO A 130 -5.99 1.54 1.93
C PRO A 130 -6.21 2.92 1.27
N HIS A 131 -6.85 3.82 2.00
CA HIS A 131 -7.04 5.21 1.60
C HIS A 131 -5.78 6.04 1.81
N THR A 132 -4.99 5.70 2.83
CA THR A 132 -3.68 6.30 3.14
C THR A 132 -2.64 5.22 3.48
N LEU A 133 -1.34 5.56 3.48
CA LEU A 133 -0.33 4.60 3.97
C LEU A 133 -0.42 4.37 5.49
N SER A 134 -1.01 5.30 6.24
CA SER A 134 -1.21 5.13 7.69
C SER A 134 -2.20 4.01 8.00
N ASP A 135 -3.08 3.65 7.05
CA ASP A 135 -4.05 2.56 7.19
C ASP A 135 -3.38 1.18 7.32
N LEU A 136 -2.07 1.08 7.04
CA LEU A 136 -1.27 -0.11 7.31
C LEU A 136 -0.99 -0.35 8.81
N GLY A 137 -1.39 0.58 9.68
CA GLY A 137 -1.19 0.48 11.13
C GLY A 137 0.06 1.21 11.64
N ASP A 138 0.63 2.11 10.84
CA ASP A 138 1.73 2.98 11.24
C ASP A 138 1.48 4.43 10.81
N GLU A 139 1.11 5.26 11.78
CA GLU A 139 0.77 6.67 11.55
C GLU A 139 1.92 7.47 10.93
N THR A 140 3.17 7.03 11.09
CA THR A 140 4.34 7.73 10.55
C THR A 140 4.45 7.64 9.04
N LEU A 141 3.83 6.64 8.40
CA LEU A 141 3.88 6.44 6.95
C LEU A 141 3.17 7.55 6.15
N GLY A 142 2.09 8.13 6.68
CA GLY A 142 1.39 9.25 6.07
C GLY A 142 2.30 10.48 5.86
N PRO A 143 2.95 10.98 6.93
CA PRO A 143 3.99 12.01 6.83
C PRO A 143 5.12 11.69 5.85
N GLN A 144 5.57 10.43 5.76
CA GLN A 144 6.61 10.05 4.80
C GLN A 144 6.15 10.19 3.35
N LEU A 145 4.90 9.81 3.03
CA LEU A 145 4.33 10.02 1.69
C LEU A 145 4.25 11.50 1.32
N LEU A 146 3.89 12.36 2.28
CA LEU A 146 3.85 13.81 2.08
C LEU A 146 5.25 14.37 1.82
N ALA A 147 6.24 13.97 2.62
CA ALA A 147 7.64 14.37 2.44
C ALA A 147 8.17 13.96 1.07
N TRP A 148 7.90 12.72 0.65
CA TRP A 148 8.24 12.21 -0.68
C TRP A 148 7.64 13.06 -1.79
N GLY A 149 6.33 13.36 -1.73
CA GLY A 149 5.64 14.16 -2.75
C GLY A 149 6.17 15.59 -2.85
N LEU A 150 6.44 16.23 -1.70
CA LEU A 150 7.01 17.58 -1.66
C LEU A 150 8.43 17.63 -2.23
N ALA A 151 9.28 16.66 -1.87
CA ALA A 151 10.64 16.56 -2.38
C ALA A 151 10.64 16.34 -3.90
N LYS A 152 9.81 15.42 -4.40
CA LYS A 152 9.62 15.16 -5.83
C LYS A 152 9.20 16.42 -6.58
N ALA A 153 8.19 17.14 -6.08
CA ALA A 153 7.70 18.36 -6.72
C ALA A 153 8.78 19.46 -6.81
N LYS A 154 9.65 19.59 -5.80
CA LYS A 154 10.77 20.55 -5.85
C LYS A 154 11.76 20.22 -6.97
N ILE A 155 12.11 18.95 -7.14
CA ILE A 155 13.02 18.48 -8.20
C ILE A 155 12.40 18.73 -9.58
N LEU A 156 11.13 18.34 -9.79
CA LEU A 156 10.46 18.57 -11.07
C LEU A 156 10.40 20.05 -11.45
N ARG A 157 10.21 20.93 -10.45
CA ARG A 157 10.19 22.38 -10.69
C ARG A 157 11.56 22.94 -11.08
N SER A 158 12.67 22.40 -10.58
CA SER A 158 14.00 22.85 -11.04
C SER A 158 14.29 22.41 -12.48
N GLN A 159 13.80 21.25 -12.89
CA GLN A 159 13.96 20.73 -14.26
C GLN A 159 13.15 21.49 -15.32
N VAL A 160 11.98 22.05 -14.95
CA VAL A 160 11.12 22.82 -15.89
C VAL A 160 11.52 24.30 -15.98
N GLY A 161 12.18 24.83 -14.95
CA GLY A 161 12.59 26.23 -14.87
C GLY A 161 14.05 26.51 -15.23
N GLY A 162 14.78 25.50 -15.71
CA GLY A 162 16.18 25.57 -16.16
C GLY A 162 16.31 25.71 -17.68
#